data_AF-A0A8T6T2C9-F1
#
_entry.id   AF-A0A8T6T2C9-F1
#
_cell.length_a   1.000
_cell.length_b   1.000
_cell.length_c   1.000
_cell.angle_alpha   90.00
_cell.angle_beta   90.00
_cell.angle_gamma   90.00
#
_symmetry.space_group_name_H-M   'P 1'
#
loop_
_entity.id
_entity.type
_entity.pdbx_description
1 polymer ?
#
loop_
_entity_poly.entity_id
_entity_poly.type
_entity_poly.pdbx_seq_one_letter_code
_entity_poly.pdbx_strand_id
1 'polypeptide(L)'
;VWDTVVPTLHTDFTWYLTVYNVNRAPVIDSYEPDRYWNVNESQDGSVLFTVSASDQDDDTLSYTWYVNSQYVSGTGDSYLLEF
;
A
#
# COMPACT_ATOMS: atom_id res chain seq x y z
N VAL A 1 -12.25 -7.51 -68.49
CA VAL A 1 -11.86 -6.87 -67.23
C VAL A 1 -12.14 -7.88 -66.14
N TRP A 2 -11.09 -8.39 -65.48
CA TRP A 2 -11.19 -9.41 -64.43
C TRP A 2 -11.11 -8.69 -63.09
N ASP A 3 -12.21 -8.69 -62.34
CA ASP A 3 -12.16 -8.36 -60.91
C ASP A 3 -12.73 -9.57 -60.17
N THR A 4 -11.83 -10.42 -59.67
CA THR A 4 -12.19 -11.60 -58.87
C THR A 4 -11.91 -11.25 -57.43
N VAL A 5 -12.94 -10.80 -56.73
CA VAL A 5 -12.89 -10.59 -55.29
C VAL A 5 -12.71 -11.96 -54.62
N VAL A 6 -11.56 -12.16 -53.97
CA VAL A 6 -11.32 -13.35 -53.14
C VAL A 6 -11.84 -13.04 -51.73
N PRO A 7 -12.85 -13.76 -51.21
CA PRO A 7 -13.32 -13.51 -49.85
C PRO A 7 -12.24 -13.92 -48.85
N THR A 8 -11.96 -13.05 -47.88
CA THR A 8 -11.08 -13.37 -46.76
C THR A 8 -11.80 -14.36 -45.85
N LEU A 9 -11.24 -15.55 -45.69
CA LEU A 9 -11.74 -16.54 -44.75
C LEU A 9 -11.32 -16.10 -43.34
N HIS A 10 -12.27 -15.66 -42.53
CA HIS A 10 -12.06 -15.46 -41.10
C HIS A 10 -12.75 -16.59 -40.33
N THR A 11 -12.07 -17.09 -39.31
CA THR A 11 -12.66 -17.98 -38.30
C THR A 11 -12.49 -17.31 -36.95
N ASP A 12 -13.59 -17.13 -36.25
CA ASP A 12 -13.57 -16.63 -34.89
C ASP A 12 -13.23 -17.78 -33.93
N PHE A 13 -12.48 -17.47 -32.88
CA PHE A 13 -12.20 -18.37 -31.76
C PHE A 13 -12.36 -17.60 -30.46
N THR A 14 -13.27 -18.07 -29.61
CA THR A 14 -13.44 -17.51 -28.27
C THR A 14 -12.74 -18.41 -27.27
N TRP A 15 -12.02 -17.80 -26.35
CA TRP A 15 -11.40 -18.48 -25.21
C TRP A 15 -11.85 -17.83 -23.91
N TYR A 16 -11.85 -18.63 -22.85
CA TYR A 16 -12.17 -18.18 -21.50
C TYR A 16 -10.87 -17.90 -20.74
N LEU A 17 -10.72 -16.68 -20.23
CA LEU A 17 -9.69 -16.31 -19.27
C LEU A 17 -10.27 -16.35 -17.86
N THR A 18 -9.59 -17.00 -16.94
CA THR A 18 -9.83 -16.80 -15.51
C THR A 18 -8.56 -16.21 -14.91
N VAL A 19 -8.68 -15.03 -14.32
CA VAL A 19 -7.61 -14.41 -13.52
C VAL A 19 -7.95 -14.68 -12.06
N TYR A 20 -7.04 -15.34 -11.35
CA TYR A 20 -7.18 -15.56 -9.92
C TYR A 20 -6.52 -14.41 -9.16
N ASN A 21 -7.19 -13.93 -8.10
CA ASN A 21 -6.57 -12.99 -7.18
C ASN A 21 -5.52 -13.71 -6.34
N VAL A 22 -4.33 -13.12 -6.22
CA VAL A 22 -3.24 -13.59 -5.35
C VAL A 22 -2.94 -12.45 -4.40
N ASN A 23 -2.94 -12.72 -3.10
CA ASN A 23 -2.80 -11.68 -2.09
C ASN A 23 -1.50 -10.90 -2.24
N ARG A 24 -1.57 -9.58 -2.15
CA ARG A 24 -0.42 -8.67 -2.15
C ARG A 24 -0.14 -8.21 -0.71
N ALA A 25 1.07 -7.74 -0.48
CA ALA A 25 1.42 -7.13 0.80
C ALA A 25 0.90 -5.68 0.86
N PRO A 26 0.59 -5.17 2.05
CA PRO A 26 0.22 -3.77 2.22
C PRO A 26 1.41 -2.85 1.97
N VAL A 27 1.12 -1.59 1.64
CA VAL A 27 2.11 -0.55 1.33
C VAL A 27 1.92 0.64 2.27
N ILE A 28 3.03 1.24 2.71
CA ILE A 28 3.01 2.52 3.42
C ILE A 28 2.94 3.64 2.37
N ASP A 29 1.88 4.43 2.42
CA ASP A 29 1.63 5.54 1.51
C ASP A 29 2.31 6.84 2.00
N SER A 30 2.26 7.09 3.31
CA SER A 30 2.90 8.23 3.95
C SER A 30 3.15 7.97 5.43
N TYR A 31 4.00 8.79 6.04
CA TYR A 31 4.26 8.76 7.47
C TYR A 31 4.71 10.14 7.95
N GLU A 32 4.46 10.42 9.22
CA GLU A 32 4.90 11.62 9.90
C GLU A 32 5.45 11.26 11.29
N PRO A 33 6.42 12.02 11.83
CA PRO A 33 7.23 13.00 11.12
C PRO A 33 8.12 12.37 10.03
N ASP A 34 8.49 13.17 9.03
CA ASP A 34 9.51 12.81 8.04
C ASP A 34 10.84 12.40 8.69
N ARG A 35 11.69 11.66 7.96
CA ARG A 35 12.96 11.09 8.50
C ARG A 35 13.85 12.09 9.24
N TYR A 36 13.82 13.35 8.84
CA TYR A 36 14.59 14.43 9.47
C TYR A 36 13.65 15.49 10.01
N TRP A 37 13.55 15.55 11.32
CA TRP A 37 12.71 16.48 12.04
C TRP A 37 13.41 16.89 13.33
N ASN A 38 13.05 18.05 13.89
CA ASN A 38 13.61 18.54 15.14
C ASN A 38 12.50 18.52 16.19
N VAL A 39 12.79 17.93 17.35
CA VAL A 39 11.94 18.05 18.54
C VAL A 39 12.54 19.11 19.45
N ASN A 40 11.71 19.98 20.01
CA ASN A 40 12.11 20.75 21.17
C ASN A 40 11.53 20.08 22.43
N GLU A 41 12.33 19.24 23.07
CA GLU A 41 11.92 18.52 24.29
C GLU A 41 11.42 19.46 25.40
N SER A 42 11.90 20.70 25.44
CA SER A 42 11.47 21.69 26.46
C SER A 42 10.11 22.34 26.19
N GLN A 43 9.55 22.21 24.98
CA GLN A 43 8.27 22.83 24.60
C GLN A 43 7.21 21.80 24.20
N ASP A 44 7.60 20.71 23.54
CA ASP A 44 6.64 19.81 22.89
C ASP A 44 6.25 18.62 23.76
N GLY A 45 7.13 18.17 24.68
CA GLY A 45 6.90 17.08 25.67
C GLY A 45 6.55 15.70 25.09
N SER A 46 6.18 15.63 23.82
CA SER A 46 5.78 14.43 23.11
C SER A 46 5.78 14.67 21.60
N VAL A 47 5.93 13.60 20.83
CA VAL A 47 5.82 13.60 19.37
C VAL A 47 4.91 12.48 18.93
N LEU A 48 3.93 12.84 18.11
CA LEU A 48 3.01 11.89 17.50
C LEU A 48 3.58 11.39 16.18
N PHE A 49 3.80 10.09 16.10
CA PHE A 49 4.09 9.38 14.88
C PHE A 49 2.79 8.84 14.28
N THR A 50 2.62 8.98 12.97
CA THR A 50 1.48 8.43 12.22
C THR A 50 1.95 7.78 10.92
N VAL A 51 1.19 6.80 10.45
CA VAL A 51 1.42 6.09 9.18
C VAL A 51 0.09 6.01 8.43
N SER A 52 0.09 6.34 7.14
CA SER A 52 -0.98 5.92 6.24
C SER A 52 -0.51 4.70 5.46
N ALA A 53 -1.32 3.64 5.45
CA ALA A 53 -1.03 2.44 4.67
C ALA A 53 -2.29 1.93 3.97
N SER A 54 -2.10 1.26 2.85
CA SER A 54 -3.17 0.69 2.04
C SER A 54 -2.85 -0.76 1.65
N ASP A 55 -3.90 -1.55 1.53
CA ASP A 55 -3.86 -2.90 0.98
C ASP A 55 -4.73 -2.95 -0.28
N GLN A 56 -4.17 -3.40 -1.40
CA GLN A 56 -4.91 -3.39 -2.67
C GLN A 56 -5.89 -4.57 -2.81
N ASP A 57 -5.82 -5.55 -1.91
CA ASP A 57 -6.72 -6.68 -1.80
C ASP A 57 -7.82 -6.45 -0.74
N ASP A 58 -7.86 -5.25 -0.16
CA ASP A 58 -8.77 -4.84 0.92
C ASP A 58 -8.60 -5.68 2.21
N ASP A 59 -7.41 -6.24 2.42
CA ASP A 59 -7.08 -6.96 3.66
C ASP A 59 -7.04 -6.00 4.87
N THR A 60 -7.39 -6.52 6.06
CA THR A 60 -7.32 -5.74 7.29
C THR A 60 -5.88 -5.52 7.72
N LEU A 61 -5.51 -4.25 7.92
CA LEU A 61 -4.18 -3.85 8.35
C LEU A 61 -3.97 -4.01 9.86
N SER A 62 -2.81 -4.54 10.23
CA SER A 62 -2.33 -4.59 11.62
C SER A 62 -1.00 -3.86 11.73
N TYR A 63 -0.83 -3.12 12.81
CA TYR A 63 0.32 -2.24 13.00
C TYR A 63 1.10 -2.62 14.25
N THR A 64 2.41 -2.45 14.20
CA THR A 64 3.29 -2.68 15.34
C THR A 64 4.42 -1.65 15.33
N TRP A 65 4.64 -1.06 16.50
CA TRP A 65 5.62 0.01 16.67
C TRP A 65 6.83 -0.49 17.45
N TYR A 66 8.01 0.00 17.08
CA TYR A 66 9.27 -0.30 17.74
C TYR A 66 10.07 0.99 17.94
N VAL A 67 10.66 1.15 19.12
CA VAL A 67 11.65 2.20 19.42
C VAL A 67 12.96 1.50 19.75
N ASN A 68 14.02 1.80 18.99
CA ASN A 68 15.33 1.16 19.17
C ASN A 68 15.28 -0.38 19.20
N SER A 69 14.47 -0.99 18.32
CA SER A 69 14.21 -2.44 18.25
C SER A 69 13.41 -3.04 19.41
N GLN A 70 12.94 -2.23 20.36
CA GLN A 70 12.05 -2.68 21.44
C GLN A 70 10.60 -2.42 21.06
N TYR A 71 9.73 -3.43 21.22
CA TYR A 71 8.29 -3.29 21.02
C TYR A 71 7.71 -2.21 21.94
N VAL A 72 6.88 -1.34 21.39
CA VAL A 72 6.11 -0.33 22.12
C VAL A 72 4.63 -0.47 21.81
N SER A 73 3.78 -0.19 22.79
CA SER A 73 2.33 -0.22 22.61
C SER A 73 1.86 1.06 21.90
N GLY A 74 1.84 1.02 20.56
CA GLY A 74 1.13 2.00 19.74
C GLY A 74 -0.35 1.68 19.57
N THR A 75 -1.11 2.62 19.02
CA THR A 75 -2.54 2.45 18.69
C THR A 75 -2.69 2.43 17.18
N GLY A 76 -2.78 1.24 16.60
CA GLY A 76 -2.95 1.07 15.17
C GLY A 76 -1.89 1.84 14.39
N ASP A 77 -2.35 2.75 13.54
CA ASP A 77 -1.56 3.57 12.63
C ASP A 77 -0.83 4.76 13.30
N SER A 78 -0.86 4.86 14.64
CA SER A 78 -0.20 5.94 15.37
C SER A 78 0.53 5.50 16.63
N TYR A 79 1.55 6.27 17.01
CA TYR A 79 2.31 6.10 18.25
C TYR A 79 2.74 7.45 18.82
N LEU A 80 2.38 7.72 20.08
CA LEU A 80 2.83 8.90 20.80
C LEU A 80 4.10 8.56 21.59
N LEU A 81 5.20 9.21 21.26
CA LEU A 81 6.45 9.13 22.01
C LEU A 81 6.52 10.32 22.98
N GLU A 82 6.67 10.04 24.27
CA GLU A 82 6.85 11.06 25.31
C GLU A 82 8.33 11.14 25.71
N PHE A 83 8.83 12.33 26.03
CA PHE A 83 10.24 12.59 26.42
C PHE A 83 10.32 13.26 27.80
#